data_AF-A0A914SYU1-F1
#
_entry.id   AF-A0A914SYU1-F1
#
_cell.length_a   1.000
_cell.length_b   1.000
_cell.length_c   1.000
_cell.angle_alpha   90.00
_cell.angle_beta   90.00
_cell.angle_gamma   90.00
#
_symmetry.space_group_name_H-M   'P 1'
#
loop_
_entity.id
_entity.type
_entity.pdbx_description
1 polymer ?
#
loop_
_entity_poly.entity_id
_entity_poly.type
_entity_poly.pdbx_seq_one_letter_code
_entity_poly.pdbx_strand_id
1 'polypeptide(L)' 'MCAGGLLEGTLGGDSGGPLMILDQNSKQWFQVGVTSRGQTYATNNTSEVVDHGVYTDISKFCDWIETTTNKEVFCH' A
#
# COMPACT_ATOMS: atom_id res chain seq x y z
N MET A 1 2.71 1.60 7.27
CA MET A 1 1.33 1.13 7.56
C MET A 1 1.25 -0.36 7.29
N CYS A 2 0.19 -1.03 7.77
CA CYS A 2 -0.08 -2.43 7.46
C CYS A 2 -1.47 -2.56 6.81
N ALA A 3 -1.61 -3.45 5.83
CA ALA A 3 -2.89 -3.79 5.23
C ALA A 3 -2.89 -5.26 4.78
N GLY A 4 -4.09 -5.85 4.70
CA GLY A 4 -4.30 -7.26 4.36
C GLY A 4 -5.28 -7.95 5.31
N GLY A 5 -6.07 -8.85 4.76
CA GLY A 5 -7.00 -9.73 5.46
C GLY A 5 -6.48 -11.18 5.55
N LEU A 6 -7.34 -12.08 6.00
CA LEU A 6 -7.06 -13.51 5.98
C LEU A 6 -7.09 -13.99 4.52
N LEU A 7 -5.95 -14.44 3.99
CA LEU A 7 -5.76 -14.83 2.58
C LEU A 7 -5.88 -13.70 1.55
N GLU A 8 -5.99 -12.44 2.00
CA GLU A 8 -6.12 -11.28 1.13
C GLU A 8 -4.97 -10.32 1.39
N GLY A 9 -4.09 -10.13 0.41
CA GLY A 9 -2.93 -9.27 0.58
C GLY A 9 -2.01 -9.28 -0.62
N THR A 10 -0.95 -8.51 -0.52
CA THR A 10 0.15 -8.53 -1.50
C THR A 10 1.02 -9.77 -1.31
N LEU A 11 1.53 -10.33 -2.41
CA LEU A 11 2.40 -11.50 -2.42
C LEU A 11 3.80 -11.12 -2.90
N GLY A 12 4.68 -12.13 -2.99
CA GLY A 12 6.01 -11.97 -3.57
C GLY A 12 5.91 -11.48 -5.01
N GLY A 13 6.55 -10.35 -5.31
CA GLY A 13 6.54 -9.73 -6.64
C GLY A 13 5.79 -8.39 -6.70
N ASP A 14 4.93 -8.09 -5.73
CA ASP A 14 4.13 -6.85 -5.72
C ASP A 14 4.88 -5.64 -5.11
N SER A 15 6.14 -5.81 -4.71
CA SER A 15 6.95 -4.75 -4.10
C SER A 15 7.08 -3.55 -5.05
N GLY A 16 6.83 -2.35 -4.54
CA GLY A 16 6.73 -1.11 -5.33
C GLY A 16 5.35 -0.80 -5.90
N GLY A 17 4.40 -1.74 -5.84
CA GLY A 17 3.02 -1.53 -6.30
C GLY A 17 2.22 -0.56 -5.42
N PRO A 18 1.09 -0.01 -5.94
CA PRO A 18 0.27 0.94 -5.20
C PRO A 18 -0.73 0.26 -4.25
N LEU A 19 -0.89 0.82 -3.05
CA LEU A 19 -2.07 0.60 -2.21
C LEU A 19 -3.05 1.75 -2.42
N MET A 20 -4.25 1.44 -2.90
CA MET A 20 -5.25 2.42 -3.30
C MET A 20 -6.51 2.35 -2.41
N ILE A 21 -7.14 3.50 -2.15
CA ILE A 21 -8.48 3.58 -1.55
C ILE A 21 -9.44 4.28 -2.52
N LEU A 22 -10.70 3.83 -2.55
CA LEU A 22 -11.76 4.53 -3.26
C LEU A 22 -12.44 5.49 -2.28
N ASP A 23 -12.31 6.80 -2.53
CA ASP A 23 -13.13 7.77 -1.82
C ASP A 23 -14.59 7.64 -2.29
N GLN A 24 -15.47 7.34 -1.35
CA GLN A 24 -16.89 7.14 -1.64
C GLN A 24 -17.62 8.44 -2.00
N ASN A 25 -17.08 9.60 -1.63
CA ASN A 25 -17.68 10.90 -1.94
C ASN A 25 -17.34 11.35 -3.36
N SER A 26 -16.05 11.49 -3.67
CA SER A 26 -15.59 11.91 -5.00
C SER A 26 -15.65 10.81 -6.06
N LYS A 27 -15.76 9.54 -5.66
CA LYS A 27 -15.63 8.35 -6.53
C LYS A 27 -14.27 8.26 -7.22
N GLN A 28 -13.23 8.82 -6.61
CA GLN A 28 -11.85 8.77 -7.11
C GLN A 28 -10.99 7.78 -6.32
N TRP A 29 -10.03 7.18 -7.00
CA TRP A 29 -9.03 6.31 -6.38
C TRP A 29 -7.82 7.14 -5.95
N PHE A 30 -7.43 7.01 -4.70
CA PHE A 30 -6.25 7.67 -4.12
C PHE A 30 -5.20 6.64 -3.74
N GLN A 31 -3.96 6.90 -4.12
CA GLN A 31 -2.83 6.10 -3.67
C GLN A 31 -2.43 6.54 -2.26
N VAL A 32 -2.54 5.63 -1.30
CA VAL A 32 -2.21 5.89 0.11
C VAL A 32 -0.92 5.23 0.53
N GLY A 33 -0.48 4.19 -0.20
CA GLY A 33 0.73 3.46 0.13
C GLY A 33 1.49 2.91 -1.06
N VAL A 34 2.74 2.52 -0.79
CA VAL A 34 3.59 1.75 -1.70
C VAL A 34 3.93 0.42 -1.02
N THR A 35 3.71 -0.70 -1.69
CA THR A 35 4.01 -2.04 -1.16
C THR A 35 5.50 -2.16 -0.85
N SER A 36 5.85 -2.43 0.41
CA SER A 36 7.22 -2.73 0.82
C SER A 36 7.44 -4.24 0.79
N ARG A 37 6.69 -4.97 1.64
CA ARG A 37 6.67 -6.43 1.66
C ARG A 37 5.24 -6.96 1.68
N GLY A 38 5.01 -8.04 0.94
CA GLY A 38 3.77 -8.79 0.97
C GLY A 38 3.60 -9.59 2.26
N GLN A 39 2.40 -10.12 2.43
CA GLN A 39 2.03 -11.02 3.52
C GLN A 39 2.80 -12.34 3.40
N THR A 40 3.20 -12.91 4.54
CA THR A 40 3.86 -14.22 4.61
C THR A 40 3.01 -15.23 5.36
N TYR A 41 3.02 -16.47 4.90
CA TYR A 41 2.23 -17.57 5.46
C TYR A 41 3.11 -18.64 6.08
N ALA A 42 2.54 -19.44 6.99
CA ALA A 42 3.24 -20.58 7.57
C ALA A 42 3.56 -21.60 6.47
N THR A 43 4.77 -22.17 6.51
CA THR A 43 5.29 -23.05 5.44
C THR A 43 4.44 -24.31 5.21
N ASN A 44 3.61 -24.70 6.19
CA ASN A 44 2.72 -25.85 6.14
C ASN A 44 1.23 -25.49 6.08
N ASN A 45 0.88 -24.20 6.09
CA ASN A 45 -0.51 -23.74 6.13
C ASN A 45 -0.66 -22.33 5.56
N THR A 46 -1.31 -22.23 4.39
CA THR A 46 -1.61 -20.93 3.78
C THR A 46 -2.75 -20.20 4.49
N SER A 47 -3.57 -20.87 5.29
CA SER A 47 -4.61 -20.22 6.10
C SER A 47 -4.07 -19.55 7.37
N GLU A 48 -2.77 -19.68 7.66
CA GLU A 48 -2.14 -19.03 8.81
C GLU A 48 -1.20 -17.91 8.35
N VAL A 49 -1.65 -16.69 8.56
CA VAL A 49 -0.89 -15.47 8.31
C VAL A 49 0.15 -15.31 9.41
N VAL A 50 1.43 -15.26 9.04
CA VAL A 50 2.55 -15.07 9.97
C VAL A 50 2.94 -13.59 10.07
N ASP A 51 2.82 -12.84 8.96
CA ASP A 51 3.06 -11.39 8.95
C ASP A 51 2.12 -10.72 7.95
N HIS A 52 1.70 -9.48 8.24
CA HIS A 52 0.81 -8.71 7.37
C HIS A 52 1.58 -7.99 6.26
N GLY A 53 0.88 -7.60 5.19
CA GLY A 53 1.44 -6.74 4.16
C GLY A 53 1.85 -5.39 4.77
N VAL A 54 3.09 -4.97 4.50
CA VAL A 54 3.63 -3.69 4.98
C VAL A 54 3.81 -2.74 3.81
N TYR A 55 3.33 -1.52 4.02
CA TYR A 55 3.32 -0.48 3.01
C TYR A 55 3.95 0.81 3.55
N THR A 56 4.68 1.51 2.70
CA THR A 56 5.19 2.85 2.97
C THR A 56 4.04 3.85 2.93
N ASP A 57 3.98 4.71 3.93
CA ASP A 57 2.93 5.75 4.07
C ASP A 57 3.25 6.99 3.26
N ILE A 58 2.54 7.17 2.15
CA ILE A 58 2.76 8.25 1.18
C ILE A 58 2.45 9.62 1.79
N SER A 59 1.51 9.70 2.74
CA SER A 59 1.15 10.96 3.39
C SER A 59 2.36 11.64 4.08
N LYS A 60 3.36 10.85 4.48
CA LYS A 60 4.59 11.33 5.10
C LYS A 60 5.61 11.90 4.11
N PHE A 61 5.37 11.75 2.81
CA PHE A 61 6.28 12.15 1.74
C PHE A 61 5.66 13.18 0.79
N CYS A 62 4.48 13.73 1.11
CA CYS A 62 3.77 14.70 0.27
C CYS A 62 4.65 15.88 -0.15
N ASP A 63 5.32 16.54 0.79
CA ASP A 63 6.20 17.68 0.49
C ASP A 63 7.31 17.30 -0.51
N TRP A 64 7.89 16.12 -0.34
CA TRP A 64 8.95 15.62 -1.23
C TRP A 64 8.40 15.30 -2.61
N ILE A 65 7.23 14.66 -2.70
CA ILE A 65 6.57 14.31 -3.97
C ILE A 65 6.18 15.58 -4.73
N GLU A 66 5.51 16.53 -4.07
CA GLU A 66 5.11 17.80 -4.66
C GLU A 66 6.32 18.59 -5.15
N THR A 67 7.39 18.67 -4.36
CA THR A 67 8.62 19.38 -4.75
C THR A 67 9.31 18.70 -5.92
N THR A 68 9.45 17.37 -5.89
CA THR A 68 10.18 16.61 -6.91
C THR A 68 9.44 16.57 -8.25
N THR A 69 8.10 16.58 -8.20
CA THR A 69 7.25 16.63 -9.40
C THR A 69 6.97 18.06 -9.88
N ASN A 70 7.61 19.07 -9.27
CA ASN A 70 7.36 20.49 -9.56
C ASN A 70 5.85 20.85 -9.50
N LYS A 71 5.17 20.31 -8.49
CA LYS A 71 3.73 20.50 -8.24
C LYS A 71 2.84 19.97 -9.37
N GLU A 72 3.22 18.86 -10.01
CA GLU A 72 2.33 18.13 -10.92
C GLU A 72 1.43 17.14 -10.15
N VAL A 73 1.98 16.54 -9.10
CA VAL A 73 1.26 15.61 -8.21
C VAL A 73 1.08 16.27 -6.85
N PHE A 74 -0.11 16.18 -6.28
CA PHE A 74 -0.47 16.79 -4.99
C PHE A 74 -1.06 15.75 -4.05
N CYS A 75 -0.85 15.97 -2.75
CA CYS A 75 -1.62 15.27 -1.74
C CYS A 75 -2.92 16.03 -1.44
N HIS A 76 -3.98 15.28 -1.13
CA HIS A 76 -5.31 15.79 -0.81
C HIS A 76 -5.67 15.56 0.66
#